data_AF-A0A2U8H0N7-F1
#
_entry.id   AF-A0A2U8H0N7-F1
#
_cell.length_a   1.000
_cell.length_b   1.000
_cell.length_c   1.000
_cell.angle_alpha   90.00
_cell.angle_beta   90.00
_cell.angle_gamma   90.00
#
_symmetry.space_group_name_H-M   'P 1'
#
loop_
_entity.id
_entity.type
_entity.pdbx_description
1 polymer ?
#
loop_
_entity_poly.entity_id
_entity_poly.type
_entity_poly.pdbx_seq_one_letter_code
_entity_poly.pdbx_strand_id
1 'polypeptide(L)'
;MANDDLVLRRRFIDFEEVYGVGWEVLQRNLYKYFAKSFGCRLVDACTAVPPDIVGLLGQTTFRTRLHLTVAVNEDILLMPRSDRNGFIGKGELLAWAPRSAPSSPDSFTWNEHVSWLTTCYWYNYAPDGTYGSTWIADCKFIYLGSFAPLDELARNEFIEKVKNREK
;
A
#
# COMPACT_ATOMS: atom_id res chain seq x y z
N MET A 1 8.04 14.04 -19.35
CA MET A 1 8.73 13.45 -18.19
C MET A 1 7.67 12.77 -17.35
N ALA A 2 7.76 11.47 -17.16
CA ALA A 2 6.75 10.71 -16.42
C ALA A 2 6.85 11.05 -14.93
N ASN A 3 5.71 11.25 -14.26
CA ASN A 3 5.63 11.57 -12.83
C ASN A 3 6.44 10.58 -11.95
N ASP A 4 6.63 9.36 -12.44
CA ASP A 4 7.45 8.31 -11.82
C ASP A 4 8.85 8.78 -11.43
N ASP A 5 9.59 9.43 -12.33
CA ASP A 5 10.98 9.84 -12.06
C ASP A 5 11.06 10.88 -10.95
N LEU A 6 10.03 11.73 -10.85
CA LEU A 6 9.90 12.74 -9.80
C LEU A 6 9.64 12.08 -8.43
N VAL A 7 8.68 11.16 -8.39
CA VAL A 7 8.29 10.45 -7.16
C VAL A 7 9.44 9.57 -6.66
N LEU A 8 10.10 8.83 -7.54
CA LEU A 8 11.25 7.98 -7.19
C LEU A 8 12.42 8.77 -6.63
N ARG A 9 12.65 9.99 -7.14
CA ARG A 9 13.70 10.87 -6.63
C ARG A 9 13.33 11.52 -5.29
N ARG A 10 12.08 11.98 -5.14
CA ARG A 10 11.63 12.72 -3.95
C ARG A 10 11.30 11.81 -2.77
N ARG A 11 10.83 10.58 -3.03
CA ARG A 11 10.34 9.63 -2.03
C ARG A 11 9.22 10.20 -1.16
N PHE A 12 8.39 11.05 -1.73
CA PHE A 12 7.10 11.44 -1.16
C PHE A 12 6.13 11.79 -2.29
N ILE A 13 4.84 11.76 -1.96
CA ILE A 13 3.75 12.26 -2.81
C ILE A 13 3.17 13.50 -2.11
N ASP A 14 3.09 14.62 -2.84
CA ASP A 14 2.36 15.81 -2.44
C ASP A 14 0.95 15.74 -3.05
N PHE A 15 -0.09 15.59 -2.24
CA PHE A 15 -1.46 15.50 -2.73
C PHE A 15 -1.95 16.81 -3.36
N GLU A 16 -1.45 17.97 -2.97
CA GLU A 16 -1.78 19.24 -3.64
C GLU A 16 -1.16 19.31 -5.03
N GLU A 17 0.04 18.77 -5.22
CA GLU A 17 0.65 18.68 -6.56
C GLU A 17 -0.15 17.74 -7.47
N VAL A 18 -0.71 16.66 -6.93
CA VAL A 18 -1.50 15.67 -7.69
C VAL A 18 -2.92 16.15 -7.97
N TYR A 19 -3.59 16.72 -6.97
CA TYR A 19 -5.03 17.00 -6.99
C TYR A 19 -5.40 18.49 -7.01
N GLY A 20 -4.41 19.39 -6.90
CA GLY A 20 -4.63 20.83 -6.83
C GLY A 20 -5.45 21.25 -5.61
N VAL A 21 -6.28 22.30 -5.77
CA VAL A 21 -7.09 22.90 -4.69
C VAL A 21 -8.05 21.89 -4.02
N GLY A 22 -8.42 20.81 -4.71
CA GLY A 22 -9.31 19.77 -4.18
C GLY A 22 -8.63 18.67 -3.36
N TRP A 23 -7.33 18.78 -3.08
CA TRP A 23 -6.53 17.69 -2.53
C TRP A 23 -7.06 17.11 -1.22
N GLU A 24 -7.57 17.93 -0.30
CA GLU A 24 -8.08 17.45 0.99
C GLU A 24 -9.27 16.50 0.85
N VAL A 25 -10.15 16.76 -0.12
CA VAL A 25 -11.30 15.90 -0.41
C VAL A 25 -10.84 14.65 -1.17
N LEU A 26 -9.96 14.83 -2.14
CA LEU A 26 -9.52 13.74 -3.03
C LEU A 26 -8.62 12.73 -2.32
N GLN A 27 -7.73 13.16 -1.41
CA GLN A 27 -6.95 12.24 -0.58
C GLN A 27 -7.85 11.39 0.32
N ARG A 28 -8.93 11.96 0.85
CA ARG A 28 -9.88 11.22 1.71
C ARG A 28 -10.67 10.23 0.89
N ASN A 29 -11.06 10.60 -0.33
CA ASN A 29 -11.71 9.67 -1.26
C ASN A 29 -10.78 8.53 -1.66
N LEU A 30 -9.48 8.81 -1.88
CA LEU A 30 -8.47 7.79 -2.13
C LEU A 30 -8.32 6.84 -0.93
N TYR A 31 -8.28 7.38 0.28
CA TYR A 31 -8.24 6.56 1.49
C TYR A 31 -9.50 5.70 1.65
N LYS A 32 -10.69 6.23 1.37
CA LYS A 32 -11.94 5.46 1.35
C LYS A 32 -11.95 4.36 0.29
N TYR A 33 -11.33 4.62 -0.86
CA TYR A 33 -11.13 3.60 -1.89
C TYR A 33 -10.28 2.44 -1.33
N PHE A 34 -9.17 2.73 -0.67
CA PHE A 34 -8.34 1.72 -0.04
C PHE A 34 -9.06 0.98 1.09
N ALA A 35 -9.76 1.70 1.97
CA ALA A 35 -10.58 1.08 3.03
C ALA A 35 -11.65 0.13 2.46
N LYS A 36 -12.25 0.49 1.31
CA LYS A 36 -13.17 -0.39 0.59
C LYS A 36 -12.44 -1.60 -0.02
N SER A 37 -11.28 -1.41 -0.64
CA SER A 37 -10.46 -2.52 -1.18
C SER A 37 -10.12 -3.53 -0.09
N PHE A 38 -9.67 -3.04 1.08
CA PHE A 38 -9.41 -3.85 2.26
C PHE A 38 -10.65 -4.59 2.76
N GLY A 39 -11.78 -3.90 2.88
CA GLY A 39 -13.05 -4.52 3.26
C GLY A 39 -13.45 -5.66 2.31
N CYS A 40 -13.34 -5.46 0.99
CA CYS A 40 -13.57 -6.51 0.00
C CYS A 40 -12.61 -7.70 0.19
N ARG A 41 -11.32 -7.44 0.42
CA ARG A 41 -10.33 -8.49 0.65
C ARG A 41 -10.65 -9.36 1.88
N LEU A 42 -11.15 -8.74 2.95
CA LEU A 42 -11.59 -9.46 4.15
C LEU A 42 -12.80 -10.37 3.85
N VAL A 43 -13.79 -9.85 3.13
CA VAL A 43 -14.96 -10.64 2.70
C VAL A 43 -14.53 -11.81 1.81
N ASP A 44 -13.62 -11.59 0.87
CA ASP A 44 -13.05 -12.64 0.01
C ASP A 44 -12.31 -13.72 0.83
N ALA A 45 -11.78 -13.35 2.00
CA ALA A 45 -11.17 -14.27 2.96
C ALA A 45 -12.17 -14.84 3.99
N CYS A 46 -13.47 -14.75 3.73
CA CYS A 46 -14.54 -15.19 4.63
C CYS A 46 -14.48 -14.55 6.03
N THR A 47 -13.92 -13.34 6.13
CA THR A 47 -13.76 -12.59 7.38
C THR A 47 -14.73 -11.42 7.42
N ALA A 48 -15.35 -11.17 8.57
CA ALA A 48 -16.24 -10.03 8.74
C ALA A 48 -15.45 -8.71 8.66
N VAL A 49 -16.02 -7.73 7.95
CA VAL A 49 -15.41 -6.39 7.87
C VAL A 49 -15.61 -5.66 9.21
N PRO A 50 -14.55 -5.07 9.80
CA PRO A 50 -14.70 -4.35 11.05
C PRO A 50 -15.64 -3.14 10.93
N PRO A 51 -16.47 -2.86 11.95
CA PRO A 51 -17.48 -1.79 11.87
C PRO A 51 -16.93 -0.40 11.61
N ASP A 52 -15.71 -0.08 12.10
CA ASP A 52 -15.09 1.24 11.86
C ASP A 52 -14.73 1.45 10.39
N ILE A 53 -14.38 0.39 9.67
CA ILE A 53 -14.12 0.44 8.21
C ILE A 53 -15.39 0.71 7.42
N VAL A 54 -16.51 0.11 7.82
CA VAL A 54 -17.80 0.38 7.19
C VAL A 54 -18.25 1.81 7.51
N GLY A 55 -18.13 2.21 8.78
CA GLY A 55 -18.55 3.52 9.25
C GLY A 55 -17.81 4.70 8.60
N LEU A 56 -16.50 4.57 8.37
CA LEU A 56 -15.69 5.68 7.83
C LEU A 56 -16.08 6.08 6.39
N LEU A 57 -16.67 5.18 5.60
CA LEU A 57 -16.97 5.44 4.18
C LEU A 57 -17.93 6.62 4.01
N GLY A 58 -18.90 6.76 4.91
CA GLY A 58 -19.87 7.86 4.92
C GLY A 58 -19.40 9.14 5.60
N GLN A 59 -18.20 9.15 6.19
CA GLN A 59 -17.76 10.24 7.07
C GLN A 59 -16.73 11.15 6.38
N THR A 60 -16.72 12.44 6.74
CA THR A 60 -15.69 13.40 6.32
C THR A 60 -14.51 13.43 7.28
N THR A 61 -14.80 13.19 8.57
CA THR A 61 -13.84 13.06 9.67
C THR A 61 -14.11 11.72 10.33
N PHE A 62 -13.08 10.89 10.49
CA PHE A 62 -13.22 9.54 11.00
C PHE A 62 -12.06 9.19 11.93
N ARG A 63 -12.28 8.18 12.77
CA ARG A 63 -11.22 7.46 13.47
C ARG A 63 -11.27 6.01 13.01
N THR A 64 -10.12 5.41 12.79
CA THR A 64 -10.04 4.04 12.33
C THR A 64 -8.78 3.39 12.85
N ARG A 65 -8.83 2.06 12.98
CA ARG A 65 -7.65 1.24 13.30
C ARG A 65 -6.87 0.84 12.06
N LEU A 66 -7.38 1.14 10.87
CA LEU A 66 -6.65 0.96 9.63
C LEU A 66 -5.64 2.10 9.48
N HIS A 67 -4.39 1.73 9.30
CA HIS A 67 -3.34 2.63 8.88
C HIS A 67 -2.80 2.15 7.55
N LEU A 68 -2.44 3.08 6.67
CA LEU A 68 -1.79 2.76 5.41
C LEU A 68 -0.34 3.26 5.45
N THR A 69 0.53 2.51 4.80
CA THR A 69 1.86 3.01 4.40
C THR A 69 2.03 2.74 2.91
N VAL A 70 2.92 3.49 2.26
CA VAL A 70 3.17 3.32 0.83
C VAL A 70 4.67 3.22 0.60
N ALA A 71 5.09 2.18 -0.10
CA ALA A 71 6.48 1.87 -0.36
C ALA A 71 6.74 1.74 -1.85
N VAL A 72 7.97 2.07 -2.25
CA VAL A 72 8.49 1.73 -3.57
C VAL A 72 8.96 0.29 -3.55
N ASN A 73 8.45 -0.53 -4.46
CA ASN A 73 8.97 -1.88 -4.67
C ASN A 73 10.27 -1.81 -5.48
N GLU A 74 11.40 -1.90 -4.78
CA GLU A 74 12.73 -1.77 -5.38
C GLU A 74 13.04 -2.93 -6.35
N ASP A 75 12.46 -4.11 -6.11
CA ASP A 75 12.68 -5.27 -6.96
C ASP A 75 11.88 -5.15 -8.29
N ILE A 76 10.66 -4.59 -8.25
CA ILE A 76 9.89 -4.28 -9.48
C ILE A 76 10.60 -3.20 -10.32
N LEU A 77 11.33 -2.27 -9.69
CA LEU A 77 12.11 -1.26 -10.42
C LEU A 77 13.27 -1.85 -11.23
N LEU A 78 13.67 -3.09 -10.97
CA LEU A 78 14.69 -3.78 -11.77
C LEU A 78 14.15 -4.24 -13.12
N MET A 79 12.83 -4.27 -13.30
CA MET A 79 12.18 -4.67 -14.56
C MET A 79 12.19 -3.52 -15.59
N PRO A 80 12.10 -3.84 -16.90
CA PRO A 80 11.90 -2.85 -17.94
C PRO A 80 10.58 -2.08 -17.75
N ARG A 81 10.53 -0.82 -18.18
CA ARG A 81 9.32 0.03 -18.04
C ARG A 81 8.08 -0.57 -18.71
N SER A 82 8.26 -1.32 -19.81
CA SER A 82 7.17 -2.02 -20.53
C SER A 82 6.48 -3.07 -19.67
N ASP A 83 7.25 -3.72 -18.79
CA ASP A 83 6.78 -4.88 -18.03
C ASP A 83 6.31 -4.47 -16.64
N ARG A 84 6.91 -3.41 -16.10
CA ARG A 84 6.67 -2.98 -14.73
C ARG A 84 5.52 -1.98 -14.57
N ASN A 85 5.01 -1.43 -15.66
CA ASN A 85 3.97 -0.40 -15.63
C ASN A 85 2.61 -0.97 -16.02
N GLY A 86 1.54 -0.52 -15.35
CA GLY A 86 0.16 -0.79 -15.74
C GLY A 86 -0.45 -2.08 -15.20
N PHE A 87 0.26 -2.82 -14.36
CA PHE A 87 -0.31 -3.98 -13.67
C PHE A 87 -0.72 -3.65 -12.24
N ILE A 88 -1.69 -4.40 -11.75
CA ILE A 88 -2.15 -4.37 -10.36
C ILE A 88 -1.94 -5.77 -9.79
N GLY A 89 -1.38 -5.86 -8.60
CA GLY A 89 -1.27 -7.13 -7.89
C GLY A 89 -1.72 -7.02 -6.45
N LYS A 90 -2.08 -8.16 -5.89
CA LYS A 90 -2.56 -8.30 -4.51
C LYS A 90 -1.64 -9.28 -3.79
N GLY A 91 -1.21 -8.90 -2.59
CA GLY A 91 -0.46 -9.77 -1.70
C GLY A 91 -1.36 -10.67 -0.86
N GLU A 92 -0.72 -11.42 0.02
CA GLU A 92 -1.39 -12.30 0.97
C GLU A 92 -2.00 -11.49 2.12
N LEU A 93 -3.19 -11.89 2.57
CA LEU A 93 -3.82 -11.33 3.76
C LEU A 93 -3.32 -12.12 4.96
N LEU A 94 -2.64 -11.46 5.89
CA LEU A 94 -2.19 -12.05 7.14
C LEU A 94 -3.12 -11.60 8.27
N ALA A 95 -3.48 -12.53 9.14
CA ALA A 95 -4.39 -12.30 10.25
C ALA A 95 -3.75 -12.77 11.56
N TRP A 96 -3.91 -11.98 12.61
CA TRP A 96 -3.43 -12.29 13.95
C TRP A 96 -4.56 -12.20 14.95
N ALA A 97 -4.58 -13.17 15.86
CA ALA A 97 -5.52 -13.23 16.97
C ALA A 97 -4.80 -12.91 18.29
N PRO A 98 -5.48 -12.22 19.21
CA PRO A 98 -4.93 -11.99 20.55
C PRO A 98 -4.85 -13.32 21.30
N ARG A 99 -3.88 -13.44 22.22
CA ARG A 99 -3.71 -14.66 23.03
C ARG A 99 -4.97 -15.02 23.84
N SER A 100 -5.77 -14.03 24.22
CA SER A 100 -7.03 -14.22 24.95
C SER A 100 -8.17 -14.78 24.10
N ALA A 101 -8.11 -14.66 22.76
CA ALA A 101 -9.11 -15.18 21.85
C ALA A 101 -8.46 -15.70 20.54
N PRO A 102 -7.74 -16.84 20.58
CA PRO A 102 -6.93 -17.34 19.46
C PRO A 102 -7.72 -17.66 18.18
N SER A 103 -9.03 -17.87 18.29
CA SER A 103 -9.92 -18.18 17.16
C SER A 103 -10.53 -16.94 16.49
N SER A 104 -10.27 -15.75 17.04
CA SER A 104 -10.94 -14.52 16.64
C SER A 104 -9.90 -13.47 16.27
N PRO A 105 -9.37 -13.51 15.03
CA PRO A 105 -8.40 -12.51 14.58
C PRO A 105 -9.02 -11.11 14.62
N ASP A 106 -8.28 -10.18 15.22
CA ASP A 106 -8.68 -8.78 15.36
C ASP A 106 -7.71 -7.81 14.68
N SER A 107 -6.60 -8.35 14.16
CA SER A 107 -5.49 -7.61 13.57
C SER A 107 -5.15 -8.21 12.21
N PHE A 108 -4.96 -7.35 11.21
CA PHE A 108 -4.75 -7.79 9.84
C PHE A 108 -3.70 -6.94 9.14
N THR A 109 -2.95 -7.56 8.24
CA THR A 109 -2.10 -6.85 7.30
C THR A 109 -2.31 -7.42 5.91
N TRP A 110 -2.16 -6.55 4.94
CA TRP A 110 -2.30 -6.89 3.53
C TRP A 110 -1.54 -5.87 2.72
N ASN A 111 -1.31 -6.16 1.45
CA ASN A 111 -0.76 -5.19 0.53
C ASN A 111 -1.37 -5.38 -0.86
N GLU A 112 -1.49 -4.29 -1.59
CA GLU A 112 -1.74 -4.30 -3.02
C GLU A 112 -0.75 -3.34 -3.67
N HIS A 113 -0.49 -3.53 -4.95
CA HIS A 113 0.44 -2.68 -5.68
C HIS A 113 -0.10 -2.31 -7.04
N VAL A 114 0.26 -1.11 -7.48
CA VAL A 114 0.05 -0.62 -8.84
C VAL A 114 1.43 -0.32 -9.40
N SER A 115 1.83 -1.08 -10.42
CA SER A 115 3.19 -1.02 -10.95
C SER A 115 4.22 -1.23 -9.82
N TRP A 116 5.18 -0.32 -9.65
CA TRP A 116 6.20 -0.37 -8.59
C TRP A 116 5.76 0.23 -7.25
N LEU A 117 4.54 0.80 -7.14
CA LEU A 117 4.06 1.41 -5.91
C LEU A 117 3.24 0.41 -5.10
N THR A 118 3.66 0.10 -3.88
CA THR A 118 3.00 -0.85 -2.97
C THR A 118 2.30 -0.09 -1.85
N THR A 119 1.00 -0.30 -1.70
CA THR A 119 0.22 0.17 -0.55
C THR A 119 0.09 -0.96 0.46
N CYS A 120 0.57 -0.74 1.68
CA CYS A 120 0.47 -1.69 2.80
C CYS A 120 -0.64 -1.26 3.75
N TYR A 121 -1.41 -2.23 4.21
CA TYR A 121 -2.56 -2.10 5.10
C TYR A 121 -2.21 -2.65 6.47
N TRP A 122 -2.47 -1.88 7.52
CA TRP A 122 -2.19 -2.24 8.91
C TRP A 122 -3.44 -2.00 9.75
N TYR A 123 -4.27 -3.02 9.94
CA TYR A 123 -5.46 -2.94 10.77
C TYR A 123 -5.19 -3.45 12.16
N ASN A 124 -5.35 -2.59 13.18
CA ASN A 124 -5.08 -2.92 14.59
C ASN A 124 -3.66 -3.49 14.81
N TYR A 125 -2.74 -3.13 13.94
CA TYR A 125 -1.35 -3.57 13.94
C TYR A 125 -0.45 -2.35 13.74
N ALA A 126 0.71 -2.32 14.40
CA ALA A 126 1.64 -1.21 14.27
C ALA A 126 2.28 -1.22 12.87
N PRO A 127 2.23 -0.13 12.10
CA PRO A 127 2.88 -0.06 10.80
C PRO A 127 4.40 -0.26 10.92
N ASP A 128 4.97 -1.02 10.00
CA ASP A 128 6.41 -1.10 9.84
C ASP A 128 6.92 0.16 9.14
N GLY A 129 7.78 0.91 9.84
CA GLY A 129 8.31 2.19 9.38
C GLY A 129 9.22 2.10 8.16
N THR A 130 9.70 0.90 7.80
CA THR A 130 10.44 0.69 6.54
C THR A 130 9.59 0.95 5.30
N TYR A 131 8.26 0.81 5.43
CA TYR A 131 7.31 0.99 4.34
C TYR A 131 6.74 2.40 4.23
N GLY A 132 7.37 3.39 4.89
CA GLY A 132 7.05 4.80 4.75
C GLY A 132 6.26 5.37 5.92
N SER A 133 5.78 6.61 5.76
CA SER A 133 5.00 7.26 6.81
C SER A 133 3.59 6.68 6.90
N THR A 134 3.12 6.48 8.13
CA THR A 134 1.71 6.19 8.42
C THR A 134 0.81 7.27 7.85
N TRP A 135 -0.26 6.86 7.18
CA TRP A 135 -1.22 7.75 6.54
C TRP A 135 -2.66 7.30 6.80
N ILE A 136 -3.50 8.25 7.22
CA ILE A 136 -4.94 8.08 7.43
C ILE A 136 -5.77 9.20 6.78
N ALA A 137 -5.26 9.78 5.67
CA ALA A 137 -5.82 10.96 4.99
C ALA A 137 -5.84 12.24 5.84
N ASP A 138 -4.84 12.38 6.72
CA ASP A 138 -4.66 13.48 7.66
C ASP A 138 -3.52 14.45 7.28
N CYS A 139 -2.71 14.09 6.28
CA CYS A 139 -1.53 14.85 5.88
C CYS A 139 -1.51 15.13 4.38
N LYS A 140 -1.09 16.34 3.99
CA LYS A 140 -0.87 16.74 2.59
C LYS A 140 0.19 15.87 1.88
N PHE A 141 1.15 15.36 2.64
CA PHE A 141 2.27 14.57 2.13
C PHE A 141 2.18 13.15 2.66
N ILE A 142 2.60 12.20 1.83
CA ILE A 142 2.93 10.84 2.26
C ILE A 142 4.37 10.51 1.84
N TYR A 143 5.19 10.11 2.81
CA TYR A 143 6.58 9.71 2.57
C TYR A 143 6.63 8.24 2.22
N LEU A 144 7.38 7.93 1.17
CA LEU A 144 7.46 6.59 0.59
C LEU A 144 8.61 5.82 1.21
N GLY A 145 8.32 4.62 1.70
CA GLY A 145 9.34 3.66 2.12
C GLY A 145 9.92 2.85 0.98
N SER A 146 10.60 1.76 1.34
CA SER A 146 11.15 0.79 0.40
C SER A 146 10.63 -0.61 0.74
N PHE A 147 10.23 -1.36 -0.28
CA PHE A 147 9.81 -2.74 -0.19
C PHE A 147 10.67 -3.56 -1.15
N ALA A 148 11.33 -4.59 -0.64
CA ALA A 148 12.27 -5.40 -1.41
C ALA A 148 12.18 -6.87 -0.95
N PRO A 149 11.15 -7.61 -1.40
CA PRO A 149 10.87 -8.96 -0.93
C PRO A 149 11.91 -10.00 -1.36
N LEU A 150 12.69 -9.74 -2.41
CA LEU A 150 13.73 -10.67 -2.85
C LEU A 150 14.93 -10.61 -1.89
N ASP A 151 15.43 -11.78 -1.52
CA ASP A 151 16.76 -11.86 -0.91
C ASP A 151 17.86 -11.53 -1.93
N GLU A 152 19.09 -11.39 -1.46
CA GLU A 152 20.22 -10.98 -2.29
C GLU A 152 20.49 -11.97 -3.45
N LEU A 153 20.38 -13.28 -3.20
CA LEU A 153 20.59 -14.31 -4.20
C LEU A 153 19.52 -14.25 -5.29
N ALA A 154 18.24 -14.26 -4.88
CA ALA A 154 17.10 -14.19 -5.78
C ALA A 154 17.09 -12.89 -6.59
N ARG A 155 17.49 -11.76 -5.98
CA ARG A 155 17.63 -10.47 -6.66
C ARG A 155 18.70 -10.53 -7.75
N ASN A 156 19.87 -11.09 -7.43
CA ASN A 156 20.95 -11.23 -8.40
C ASN A 156 20.54 -12.13 -9.59
N GLU A 157 19.89 -13.25 -9.32
CA GLU A 157 19.32 -14.10 -10.37
C GLU A 157 18.28 -13.38 -11.22
N PHE A 158 17.44 -12.56 -10.59
CA PHE A 158 16.42 -11.77 -11.27
C PHE A 158 17.05 -10.75 -12.23
N ILE A 159 18.07 -10.01 -11.77
CA ILE A 159 18.80 -9.03 -12.58
C ILE A 159 19.40 -9.69 -13.82
N GLU A 160 20.04 -10.84 -13.68
CA GLU A 160 20.63 -11.54 -14.82
C GLU A 160 19.57 -12.06 -15.81
N LYS A 161 18.41 -12.53 -15.31
CA LYS A 161 17.28 -12.90 -16.17
C LYS A 161 16.74 -11.72 -16.97
N VAL A 162 16.61 -10.54 -16.35
CA VAL A 162 16.14 -9.32 -17.03
C VAL A 162 17.13 -8.89 -18.10
N LYS A 163 18.42 -8.79 -17.79
CA LYS A 163 19.46 -8.42 -18.76
C LYS A 163 19.50 -9.33 -20.00
N ASN A 164 19.28 -10.63 -19.81
CA ASN A 164 19.29 -11.59 -20.91
C ASN A 164 18.05 -11.50 -21.82
N ARG A 165 16.96 -10.87 -21.38
CA ARG A 165 15.77 -10.61 -22.20
C ARG A 165 15.89 -9.37 -23.09
N GLU A 166 16.77 -8.44 -22.72
CA GLU A 166 17.00 -7.20 -23.47
C GLU A 166 18.07 -7.34 -24.57
N LYS A 167 18.74 -8.49 -24.66
CA LYS A 167 19.68 -8.85 -25.74
C LYS A 167 18.97 -9.54 -26.90
#